data_AF-A0ABD5DVQ4-F1
#
_entry.id   AF-A0ABD5DVQ4-F1
#
_cell.length_a   1.000
_cell.length_b   1.000
_cell.length_c   1.000
_cell.angle_alpha   90.00
_cell.angle_beta   90.00
_cell.angle_gamma   90.00
#
_symmetry.space_group_name_H-M   'P 1'
#
loop_
_entity.id
_entity.type
_entity.pdbx_description
1 polymer ?
#
loop_
_entity_poly.entity_id
_entity_poly.type
_entity_poly.pdbx_seq_one_letter_code
_entity_poly.pdbx_strand_id
1 'polypeptide(L)'
;GEDNSNVGAMVTFEVGYGDELSTIFKGSTFQYRRGRESPTDKFLCILAQSGDKAKNYALVNKTIAAGTTVDQVKNEIAKEYQANGVETGELPQLSDQTYVRGKVMFGSLD
;
A
#
# COMPACT_ATOMS: atom_id res chain seq x y z
N GLY A 1 -26.31 -9.27 10.60
CA GLY A 1 -25.20 -9.69 11.47
C GLY A 1 -23.91 -9.27 10.80
N GLU A 2 -22.88 -8.96 11.58
CA GLU A 2 -21.55 -8.71 11.05
C GLU A 2 -21.02 -10.01 10.42
N ASP A 3 -20.67 -9.96 9.15
CA ASP A 3 -20.25 -11.13 8.38
C ASP A 3 -18.75 -11.06 8.15
N ASN A 4 -17.98 -11.71 9.02
CA ASN A 4 -16.52 -11.63 9.01
C ASN A 4 -15.84 -12.63 8.07
N SER A 5 -16.59 -13.38 7.25
CA SER A 5 -16.03 -14.45 6.43
C SER A 5 -14.95 -13.99 5.44
N ASN A 6 -15.00 -12.71 5.04
CA ASN A 6 -14.16 -12.15 3.97
C ASN A 6 -13.26 -11.00 4.46
N VAL A 7 -13.07 -10.83 5.76
CA VAL A 7 -12.13 -9.83 6.30
C VAL A 7 -10.71 -10.19 5.87
N GLY A 8 -9.96 -9.22 5.34
CA GLY A 8 -8.61 -9.39 4.81
C GLY A 8 -8.53 -9.77 3.33
N ALA A 9 -9.68 -9.96 2.65
CA ALA A 9 -9.71 -10.20 1.21
C ALA A 9 -9.24 -8.97 0.42
N MET A 10 -8.52 -9.20 -0.68
CA MET A 10 -8.15 -8.13 -1.62
C MET A 10 -9.34 -7.76 -2.49
N VAL A 11 -9.62 -6.46 -2.57
CA VAL A 11 -10.64 -5.87 -3.44
C VAL A 11 -9.96 -4.90 -4.40
N THR A 12 -10.25 -5.10 -5.69
CA THR A 12 -9.85 -4.19 -6.77
C THR A 12 -11.11 -3.54 -7.31
N PHE A 13 -11.12 -2.22 -7.38
CA PHE A 13 -12.20 -1.43 -7.95
C PHE A 13 -11.71 -0.78 -9.23
N GLU A 14 -12.35 -1.17 -10.33
CA GLU A 14 -12.00 -0.76 -11.68
C GLU A 14 -13.18 -0.03 -12.30
N VAL A 15 -12.90 1.09 -12.95
CA VAL A 15 -13.90 1.96 -13.56
C VAL A 15 -13.38 2.41 -14.92
N GLY A 16 -14.27 2.47 -15.90
CA GLY A 16 -13.94 2.92 -17.24
C GLY A 16 -15.17 3.04 -18.13
N TYR A 17 -15.01 3.66 -19.29
CA TYR A 17 -16.04 3.77 -20.32
C TYR A 17 -15.69 2.84 -21.47
N GLY A 18 -16.61 1.95 -21.86
CA GLY A 18 -16.35 0.97 -22.91
C GLY A 18 -15.42 -0.16 -22.47
N ASP A 19 -14.47 -0.53 -23.33
CA ASP A 19 -13.59 -1.68 -23.12
C ASP A 19 -12.33 -1.35 -22.30
N GLU A 20 -12.03 -0.06 -22.08
CA GLU A 20 -10.88 0.38 -21.29
C GLU A 20 -11.30 0.61 -19.84
N LEU A 21 -10.91 -0.33 -18.96
CA LEU A 21 -11.08 -0.22 -17.52
C LEU A 21 -9.78 0.25 -16.86
N SER A 22 -9.89 1.20 -15.94
CA SER A 22 -8.78 1.68 -15.12
C SER A 22 -9.00 1.31 -13.65
N THR A 23 -7.98 0.76 -13.00
CA THR A 23 -8.04 0.47 -11.56
C THR A 23 -7.89 1.76 -10.78
N ILE A 24 -8.92 2.13 -10.01
CA ILE A 24 -8.90 3.35 -9.19
C ILE A 24 -8.71 3.07 -7.71
N PHE A 25 -8.95 1.84 -7.27
CA PHE A 25 -8.68 1.42 -5.90
C PHE A 25 -8.28 -0.04 -5.81
N LYS A 26 -7.31 -0.33 -4.95
CA LYS A 26 -6.88 -1.69 -4.61
C LYS A 26 -6.50 -1.72 -3.13
N GLY A 27 -7.11 -2.61 -2.37
CA GLY A 27 -6.89 -2.67 -0.92
C GLY A 27 -7.48 -3.91 -0.27
N SER A 28 -7.24 -4.06 1.03
CA SER A 28 -7.78 -5.15 1.83
C SER A 28 -9.04 -4.73 2.57
N THR A 29 -9.99 -5.64 2.68
CA THR A 29 -11.25 -5.43 3.41
C THR A 29 -11.03 -5.51 4.91
N PHE A 30 -11.62 -4.59 5.66
CA PHE A 30 -11.61 -4.64 7.12
C PHE A 30 -13.00 -4.90 7.71
N GLN A 31 -14.07 -4.60 6.96
CA GLN A 31 -15.43 -4.87 7.41
C GLN A 31 -16.40 -5.17 6.27
N TYR A 32 -17.28 -6.13 6.50
CA TYR A 32 -18.39 -6.50 5.63
C TYR A 32 -19.71 -6.38 6.38
N ARG A 33 -20.64 -5.58 5.84
CA ARG A 33 -21.98 -5.40 6.41
C ARG A 33 -23.04 -5.75 5.38
N ARG A 34 -23.84 -6.76 5.70
CA ARG A 34 -25.05 -7.13 4.95
C ARG A 34 -26.28 -6.63 5.70
N GLY A 35 -27.16 -5.93 4.99
CA GLY A 35 -28.37 -5.37 5.57
C GLY A 35 -29.55 -5.39 4.61
N ARG A 36 -30.68 -4.90 5.11
CA ARG A 36 -31.90 -4.68 4.33
C ARG A 36 -32.34 -3.25 4.54
N GLU A 37 -32.72 -2.60 3.46
CA GLU A 37 -33.31 -1.25 3.51
C GLU A 37 -34.85 -1.33 3.50
N SER A 38 -35.39 -2.34 2.81
CA SER A 38 -36.81 -2.68 2.78
C SER A 38 -36.99 -4.21 2.86
N PRO A 39 -38.24 -4.73 2.99
CA PRO A 39 -38.48 -6.18 2.95
C PRO A 39 -37.98 -6.85 1.65
N THR A 40 -37.94 -6.10 0.55
CA THR A 40 -37.49 -6.56 -0.78
C THR A 40 -36.04 -6.21 -1.07
N ASP A 41 -35.53 -5.10 -0.53
CA ASP A 41 -34.23 -4.55 -0.90
C ASP A 41 -33.14 -4.89 0.11
N LYS A 42 -32.04 -5.43 -0.41
CA LYS A 42 -30.86 -5.82 0.38
C LYS A 42 -29.65 -5.03 -0.09
N PHE A 43 -28.77 -4.70 0.83
CA PHE A 43 -27.50 -4.04 0.51
C PHE A 43 -26.30 -4.81 1.08
N LEU A 44 -25.17 -4.62 0.41
CA LEU A 44 -23.85 -5.05 0.86
C LEU A 44 -22.95 -3.82 0.93
N CYS A 45 -22.46 -3.52 2.11
CA CYS A 45 -21.46 -2.47 2.33
C CYS A 45 -20.12 -3.15 2.63
N ILE A 46 -19.13 -2.83 1.81
CA ILE A 46 -17.75 -3.33 1.93
C ILE A 46 -16.88 -2.14 2.30
N LEU A 47 -16.21 -2.23 3.44
CA LEU A 47 -15.20 -1.25 3.83
C LEU A 47 -13.81 -1.86 3.62
N ALA A 48 -13.01 -1.19 2.80
CA ALA A 48 -11.66 -1.61 2.44
C ALA A 48 -10.68 -0.44 2.60
N GLN A 49 -9.44 -0.76 2.93
CA GLN A 49 -8.35 0.18 3.12
C GLN A 49 -7.12 -0.28 2.34
N SER A 50 -6.37 0.69 1.82
CA SER A 50 -5.07 0.46 1.18
C SER A 50 -3.95 1.05 2.04
N GLY A 51 -2.77 0.44 2.01
CA GLY A 51 -1.56 0.94 2.71
C GLY A 51 -1.46 0.65 4.22
N ASP A 52 -2.48 0.06 4.85
CA ASP A 52 -2.45 -0.26 6.30
C ASP A 52 -1.33 -1.25 6.66
N LYS A 53 -1.10 -2.26 5.82
CA LYS A 53 0.01 -3.20 6.00
C LYS A 53 1.38 -2.51 5.94
N ALA A 54 1.57 -1.58 5.02
CA ALA A 54 2.82 -0.85 4.94
C ALA A 54 3.04 0.08 6.14
N LYS A 55 1.99 0.78 6.61
CA LYS A 55 2.13 1.59 7.83
C LYS A 55 2.49 0.77 9.07
N ASN A 56 1.87 -0.40 9.24
CA ASN A 56 2.06 -1.20 10.45
C ASN A 56 3.28 -2.14 10.42
N TYR A 57 3.68 -2.62 9.24
CA TYR A 57 4.69 -3.68 9.11
C TYR A 57 5.93 -3.28 8.30
N ALA A 58 5.95 -2.13 7.63
CA ALA A 58 7.13 -1.73 6.88
C ALA A 58 8.25 -1.29 7.83
N LEU A 59 9.29 -2.13 7.90
CA LEU A 59 10.49 -1.90 8.69
C LEU A 59 11.68 -1.82 7.74
N VAL A 60 12.49 -0.77 7.85
CA VAL A 60 13.81 -0.75 7.22
C VAL A 60 14.78 -1.36 8.22
N ASN A 61 15.64 -2.27 7.76
CA ASN A 61 16.81 -2.74 8.49
C ASN A 61 17.93 -3.05 7.50
N LYS A 62 18.49 -2.00 6.91
CA LYS A 62 19.51 -2.11 5.86
C LYS A 62 20.73 -1.26 6.18
N THR A 63 21.89 -1.82 5.88
CA THR A 63 23.18 -1.12 5.91
C THR A 63 23.51 -0.62 4.52
N ILE A 64 23.64 0.70 4.37
CA ILE A 64 23.96 1.33 3.10
C ILE A 64 25.46 1.59 3.04
N ALA A 65 26.11 1.14 1.96
CA ALA A 65 27.54 1.27 1.77
C ALA A 65 27.97 2.74 1.51
N ALA A 66 29.25 3.04 1.71
CA ALA A 66 29.79 4.34 1.30
C ALA A 66 29.74 4.48 -0.24
N GLY A 67 29.50 5.69 -0.73
CA GLY A 67 29.41 5.99 -2.16
C GLY A 67 28.03 5.83 -2.79
N THR A 68 27.03 5.33 -2.05
CA THR A 68 25.64 5.29 -2.54
C THR A 68 25.05 6.70 -2.64
N THR A 69 24.23 6.95 -3.66
CA THR A 69 23.52 8.22 -3.83
C THR A 69 22.26 8.28 -2.96
N VAL A 70 21.78 9.48 -2.63
CA VAL A 70 20.49 9.66 -1.93
C VAL A 70 19.32 9.06 -2.73
N ASP A 71 19.37 9.09 -4.06
CA ASP A 71 18.36 8.46 -4.89
C ASP A 71 18.34 6.92 -4.77
N GLN A 72 19.50 6.28 -4.68
CA GLN A 72 19.59 4.84 -4.43
C GLN A 72 18.99 4.47 -3.06
N VAL A 73 19.20 5.31 -2.05
CA VAL A 73 18.57 5.12 -0.73
C VAL A 73 17.05 5.18 -0.81
N LYS A 74 16.49 6.16 -1.52
CA LYS A 74 15.04 6.25 -1.77
C LYS A 74 14.51 4.99 -2.41
N ASN A 75 15.21 4.49 -3.43
CA ASN A 75 14.79 3.28 -4.14
C ASN A 75 14.83 2.05 -3.22
N GLU A 76 15.79 1.96 -2.29
CA GLU A 76 15.80 0.89 -1.27
C GLU A 76 14.64 1.00 -0.27
N ILE A 77 14.29 2.20 0.16
CA ILE A 77 13.12 2.43 1.04
C ILE A 77 11.82 2.10 0.29
N ALA A 78 11.71 2.54 -0.97
CA ALA A 78 10.56 2.27 -1.83
C ALA A 78 10.32 0.77 -2.03
N LYS A 79 11.38 -0.05 -2.15
CA LYS A 79 11.27 -1.51 -2.22
C LYS A 79 10.62 -2.12 -0.97
N GLU A 80 10.92 -1.59 0.22
CA GLU A 80 10.28 -2.08 1.46
C GLU A 80 8.79 -1.72 1.51
N TYR A 81 8.39 -0.57 0.98
CA TYR A 81 6.96 -0.23 0.82
C TYR A 81 6.26 -1.15 -0.19
N GLN A 82 6.92 -1.48 -1.31
CA GLN A 82 6.40 -2.43 -2.29
C GLN A 82 6.21 -3.84 -1.70
N ALA A 83 7.19 -4.31 -0.92
CA ALA A 83 7.09 -5.60 -0.24
C ALA A 83 5.88 -5.68 0.71
N ASN A 84 5.45 -4.54 1.27
CA ASN A 84 4.29 -4.44 2.14
C ASN A 84 2.99 -4.03 1.40
N GLY A 85 2.97 -4.16 0.07
CA GLY A 85 1.76 -4.03 -0.73
C GLY A 85 1.38 -2.61 -1.13
N VAL A 86 2.29 -1.63 -0.99
CA VAL A 86 2.10 -0.28 -1.54
C VAL A 86 2.78 -0.20 -2.90
N GLU A 87 1.97 -0.04 -3.95
CA GLU A 87 2.50 0.27 -5.28
C GLU A 87 3.08 1.70 -5.26
N THR A 88 4.36 1.81 -5.54
CA THR A 88 5.04 3.11 -5.63
C THR A 88 4.68 3.73 -6.98
N GLY A 89 3.98 4.86 -6.95
CA GLY A 89 3.75 5.68 -8.14
C GLY A 89 5.02 6.40 -8.61
N GLU A 90 4.85 7.55 -9.26
CA GLU A 90 5.99 8.39 -9.66
C GLU A 90 6.72 8.94 -8.43
N LEU A 91 7.98 8.52 -8.24
CA LEU A 91 8.85 9.04 -7.21
C LEU A 91 9.78 10.11 -7.82
N PRO A 92 9.89 11.31 -7.23
CA PRO A 92 10.80 12.33 -7.72
C PRO A 92 12.24 11.85 -7.63
N GLN A 93 13.09 12.25 -8.58
CA GLN A 93 14.53 12.03 -8.49
C GLN A 93 15.08 12.87 -7.33
N LEU A 94 15.78 12.22 -6.40
CA LEU A 94 16.47 12.91 -5.31
C LEU A 94 17.89 13.30 -5.74
N SER A 95 18.62 13.96 -4.84
CA SER A 95 19.98 14.43 -5.13
C SER A 95 20.95 13.28 -5.44
N ASP A 96 21.88 13.55 -6.36
CA ASP A 96 22.99 12.65 -6.67
C ASP A 96 24.12 12.70 -5.63
N GLN A 97 23.89 13.38 -4.50
CA GLN A 97 24.87 13.46 -3.43
C GLN A 97 25.17 12.05 -2.91
N THR A 98 26.44 11.71 -2.84
CA THR A 98 26.89 10.42 -2.32
C THR A 98 27.16 10.50 -0.82
N TYR A 99 26.85 9.42 -0.12
CA TYR A 99 27.20 9.28 1.28
C TYR A 99 28.71 8.99 1.41
N VAL A 100 29.45 9.90 2.03
CA VAL A 100 30.91 9.77 2.24
C VAL A 100 31.25 8.59 3.18
N ARG A 101 30.30 8.16 4.01
CA ARG A 101 30.43 7.03 4.94
C ARG A 101 29.21 6.13 4.81
N GLY A 102 29.37 4.85 5.14
CA GLY A 102 28.25 3.94 5.25
C GLY A 102 27.25 4.40 6.32
N LYS A 103 25.97 4.21 6.05
CA LYS A 103 24.87 4.60 6.94
C LYS A 103 23.98 3.40 7.23
N VAL A 104 23.74 3.14 8.52
CA VAL A 104 22.77 2.13 8.94
C VAL A 104 21.40 2.79 9.06
N MET A 105 20.38 2.18 8.47
CA MET A 105 18.99 2.62 8.60
C MET A 105 18.18 1.50 9.24
N PHE A 106 17.56 1.83 10.37
CA PHE A 106 16.68 0.92 11.09
C PHE A 106 15.48 1.72 11.63
N GLY A 107 14.30 1.13 11.59
CA GLY A 107 13.10 1.72 12.18
C GLY A 107 11.82 1.40 11.42
N SER A 108 10.69 1.76 12.05
CA SER A 108 9.40 1.85 11.38
C SER A 108 9.46 2.95 10.33
N LEU A 109 8.76 2.76 9.22
CA LEU A 109 8.68 3.72 8.12
C LEU A 109 7.57 4.79 8.27
N ASP A 110 6.96 4.90 9.45
CA ASP A 110 5.90 5.86 9.79
C ASP A 110 6.34 6.82 10.91
#